data_AF-A0A9E0UZE0-F1
#
_entry.id   AF-A0A9E0UZE0-F1
#
_cell.length_a   1.000
_cell.length_b   1.000
_cell.length_c   1.000
_cell.angle_alpha   90.00
_cell.angle_beta   90.00
_cell.angle_gamma   90.00
#
_symmetry.space_group_name_H-M   'P 1'
#
loop_
_entity.id
_entity.type
_entity.pdbx_description
1 polymer ?
#
loop_
_entity_poly.entity_id
_entity_poly.type
_entity_poly.pdbx_seq_one_letter_code
_entity_poly.pdbx_strand_id
1 'polypeptide(L)'
;MRTPISFAPLLLFLAAAAQPQQVKITAPAVLDAPGAVHRNKPAQAALMASGITAEQMDQVISYGDREHWPAGIKVDSLRAKNQPYIQNYVCFRVAGFTEDSLPKTVIMVPARENIHMPEVMRPLSDLYVIVPDSSITNVQPGKARPEISRGPKWKNLPPARILVPEELYATYDLGTDSAALKALQEKGMSQPEIDAVVFRSIERNWPDGIDSFEERQALLPKFKKYKAYVGAKWDDKVLLIIPVEKNRKQPVLMRPFVDLYLVYNKSAVDVKKK
;
A
#
# COMPACT_ATOMS: atom_id res chain seq x y z
N MET A 1 -15.91 -11.13 71.16
CA MET A 1 -16.38 -10.32 70.01
C MET A 1 -15.22 -10.18 69.03
N ARG A 2 -15.28 -10.85 67.88
CA ARG A 2 -14.25 -10.76 66.83
C ARG A 2 -14.84 -9.94 65.67
N THR A 3 -14.20 -8.83 65.34
CA THR A 3 -14.52 -7.95 64.21
C THR A 3 -14.19 -8.63 62.87
N PRO A 4 -15.06 -8.54 61.85
CA PRO A 4 -14.73 -9.03 60.52
C PRO A 4 -13.87 -7.99 59.78
N ILE A 5 -12.70 -8.42 59.32
CA ILE A 5 -11.83 -7.65 58.42
C ILE A 5 -12.46 -7.72 57.02
N SER A 6 -12.96 -6.59 56.53
CA SER A 6 -13.43 -6.46 55.16
C SER A 6 -12.22 -6.41 54.20
N PHE A 7 -12.08 -7.44 53.39
CA PHE A 7 -11.20 -7.42 52.21
C PHE A 7 -11.86 -6.58 51.12
N ALA A 8 -11.34 -5.38 50.87
CA ALA A 8 -11.66 -4.61 49.68
C ALA A 8 -10.95 -5.25 48.47
N PRO A 9 -11.66 -5.63 47.39
CA PRO A 9 -11.00 -6.10 46.19
C PRO A 9 -10.33 -4.92 45.48
N LEU A 10 -9.00 -4.99 45.40
CA LEU A 10 -8.17 -4.12 44.58
C LEU A 10 -8.55 -4.35 43.10
N LEU A 11 -9.33 -3.44 42.53
CA LEU A 11 -9.62 -3.39 41.09
C LEU A 11 -8.32 -3.05 40.34
N LEU A 12 -7.63 -4.08 39.86
CA LEU A 12 -6.59 -3.98 38.84
C LEU A 12 -7.25 -3.47 37.55
N PHE A 13 -7.12 -2.17 37.28
CA PHE A 13 -7.31 -1.64 35.94
C PHE A 13 -6.19 -2.19 35.05
N LEU A 14 -6.46 -3.27 34.33
CA LEU A 14 -5.68 -3.61 33.14
C LEU A 14 -5.83 -2.44 32.17
N ALA A 15 -4.77 -1.65 32.01
CA ALA A 15 -4.64 -0.73 30.89
C ALA A 15 -4.72 -1.59 29.62
N ALA A 16 -5.87 -1.55 28.96
CA ALA A 16 -6.03 -2.12 27.63
C ALA A 16 -4.93 -1.50 26.75
N ALA A 17 -4.05 -2.33 26.20
CA ALA A 17 -3.13 -1.91 25.16
C ALA A 17 -3.96 -1.36 24.00
N ALA A 18 -4.12 -0.04 23.95
CA ALA A 18 -4.89 0.64 22.93
C ALA A 18 -4.22 0.33 21.59
N GLN A 19 -4.99 -0.25 20.66
CA GLN A 19 -4.49 -0.42 19.31
C GLN A 19 -4.12 0.95 18.72
N PRO A 20 -3.05 1.06 17.91
CA PRO A 20 -2.66 2.32 17.30
C PRO A 20 -3.85 2.92 16.52
N GLN A 21 -4.32 4.09 16.95
CA GLN A 21 -5.48 4.74 16.31
C GLN A 21 -5.05 5.28 14.95
N GLN A 22 -5.64 4.75 13.87
CA GLN A 22 -5.40 5.24 12.52
C GLN A 22 -5.93 6.66 12.35
N VAL A 23 -5.15 7.51 11.69
CA VAL A 23 -5.46 8.90 11.36
C VAL A 23 -5.17 9.22 9.90
N LYS A 24 -5.85 10.25 9.40
CA LYS A 24 -5.61 10.85 8.08
C LYS A 24 -5.14 12.29 8.26
N ILE A 25 -4.10 12.69 7.51
CA ILE A 25 -3.69 14.10 7.41
C ILE A 25 -4.71 14.83 6.54
N THR A 26 -5.40 15.82 7.09
CA THR A 26 -6.40 16.64 6.38
C THR A 26 -5.83 17.95 5.85
N ALA A 27 -4.77 18.46 6.48
CA ALA A 27 -4.08 19.68 6.07
C ALA A 27 -2.61 19.38 5.70
N PRO A 28 -2.30 19.00 4.46
CA PRO A 28 -0.95 18.62 4.02
C PRO A 28 0.13 19.68 4.26
N ALA A 29 -0.24 20.97 4.28
CA ALA A 29 0.65 22.10 4.55
C ALA A 29 1.32 22.02 5.94
N VAL A 30 0.78 21.19 6.85
CA VAL A 30 1.42 20.89 8.14
C VAL A 30 2.85 20.34 7.98
N LEU A 31 3.14 19.67 6.87
CA LEU A 31 4.46 19.09 6.60
C LEU A 31 5.50 20.12 6.11
N ASP A 32 5.09 21.37 5.89
CA ASP A 32 6.01 22.44 5.46
C ASP A 32 6.83 23.01 6.61
N ALA A 33 6.40 22.79 7.85
CA ALA A 33 7.16 23.08 9.07
C ALA A 33 6.93 21.99 10.14
N PRO A 34 7.37 20.74 9.91
CA PRO A 34 7.16 19.65 10.83
C PRO A 34 8.02 19.89 12.07
N GLY A 35 7.42 19.66 13.24
CA GLY A 35 8.20 19.64 14.47
C GLY A 35 9.22 18.50 14.42
N ALA A 36 10.48 18.79 14.73
CA ALA A 36 11.52 17.79 14.78
C ALA A 36 11.48 17.06 16.15
N VAL A 37 11.26 15.74 16.14
CA VAL A 37 11.05 14.97 17.38
C VAL A 37 12.24 15.03 18.32
N HIS A 38 13.46 15.02 17.78
CA HIS A 38 14.70 15.09 18.56
C HIS A 38 14.87 16.41 19.32
N ARG A 39 14.22 17.49 18.88
CA ARG A 39 14.28 18.82 19.50
C ARG A 39 13.07 19.12 20.38
N ASN A 40 12.08 18.23 20.42
CA ASN A 40 10.82 18.46 21.14
C ASN A 40 10.75 17.59 22.41
N LYS A 41 11.17 18.17 23.54
CA LYS A 41 11.16 17.48 24.85
C LYS A 41 9.75 17.02 25.27
N PRO A 42 8.68 17.83 25.08
CA PRO A 42 7.30 17.37 25.32
C PRO A 42 6.93 16.13 24.52
N ALA A 43 7.31 16.07 23.23
CA ALA A 43 7.04 14.91 22.37
C ALA A 43 7.78 13.65 22.86
N GLN A 44 9.05 13.77 23.26
CA GLN A 44 9.82 12.63 23.80
C GLN A 44 9.23 12.11 25.11
N ALA A 45 8.82 13.00 26.01
CA ALA A 45 8.15 12.62 27.26
C ALA A 45 6.83 11.89 27.00
N ALA A 46 6.04 12.36 26.04
CA ALA A 46 4.79 11.72 25.64
C ALA A 46 5.01 10.35 24.99
N LEU A 47 6.04 10.20 24.17
CA LEU A 47 6.43 8.92 23.57
C LEU A 47 6.83 7.90 24.64
N MET A 48 7.64 8.29 25.63
CA MET A 48 7.97 7.43 26.77
C MET A 48 6.72 7.04 27.56
N ALA A 49 5.82 7.99 27.80
CA ALA A 49 4.55 7.74 28.49
C ALA A 49 3.60 6.81 27.70
N SER A 50 3.71 6.79 26.36
CA SER A 50 2.99 5.83 25.50
C SER A 50 3.62 4.43 25.45
N GLY A 51 4.72 4.19 26.18
CA GLY A 51 5.38 2.89 26.27
C GLY A 51 6.45 2.64 25.21
N ILE A 52 6.92 3.68 24.50
CA ILE A 52 8.07 3.57 23.59
C ILE A 52 9.34 3.35 24.41
N THR A 53 10.07 2.28 24.12
CA THR A 53 11.34 1.96 24.80
C THR A 53 12.45 2.93 24.39
N ALA A 54 13.55 3.00 25.16
CA ALA A 54 14.71 3.82 24.79
C ALA A 54 15.28 3.44 23.41
N GLU A 55 15.33 2.15 23.10
CA GLU A 55 15.79 1.63 21.80
C GLU A 55 14.87 2.07 20.64
N GLN A 56 13.56 2.07 20.87
CA GLN A 56 12.58 2.55 19.89
C GLN A 56 12.61 4.09 19.76
N MET A 57 12.93 4.81 20.84
CA MET A 57 13.05 6.27 20.84
C MET A 57 14.13 6.74 19.86
N ASP A 58 15.28 6.07 19.83
CA ASP A 58 16.36 6.39 18.89
C ASP A 58 15.90 6.24 17.44
N GLN A 59 15.08 5.22 17.16
CA GLN A 59 14.46 5.04 15.85
C GLN A 59 13.49 6.18 15.53
N VAL A 60 12.61 6.56 16.47
CA VAL A 60 11.65 7.66 16.28
C VAL A 60 12.35 9.00 16.06
N ILE A 61 13.45 9.26 16.78
CA ILE A 61 14.28 10.46 16.62
C ILE A 61 14.94 10.47 15.25
N SER A 62 15.59 9.38 14.85
CA SER A 62 16.30 9.29 13.58
C SER A 62 15.34 9.45 12.38
N TYR A 63 14.25 8.69 12.36
CA TYR A 63 13.25 8.72 11.28
C TYR A 63 12.19 9.82 11.44
N GLY A 64 12.35 10.67 12.47
CA GLY A 64 11.62 11.92 12.63
C GLY A 64 12.23 13.09 11.85
N ASP A 65 13.46 12.93 11.36
CA ASP A 65 14.16 13.95 10.57
C ASP A 65 13.74 13.90 9.09
N ARG A 66 13.63 15.09 8.48
CA ARG A 66 13.35 15.28 7.04
C ARG A 66 14.37 14.57 6.15
N GLU A 67 15.59 14.37 6.62
CA GLU A 67 16.61 13.67 5.84
C GLU A 67 16.21 12.23 5.48
N HIS A 68 15.40 11.59 6.32
CA HIS A 68 14.90 10.23 6.12
C HIS A 68 13.52 10.18 5.45
N TRP A 69 12.96 11.33 5.08
CA TRP A 69 11.68 11.37 4.37
C TRP A 69 11.82 10.88 2.93
N PRO A 70 10.74 10.33 2.33
CA PRO A 70 10.69 10.03 0.92
C PRO A 70 11.07 11.23 0.06
N ALA A 71 11.79 10.99 -1.05
CA ALA A 71 12.27 12.05 -1.94
C ALA A 71 11.16 13.05 -2.35
N GLY A 72 9.95 12.55 -2.60
CA GLY A 72 8.77 13.32 -3.01
C GLY A 72 8.19 14.25 -1.94
N ILE A 73 8.57 14.10 -0.67
CA ILE A 73 8.17 15.04 0.41
C ILE A 73 9.35 15.64 1.18
N LYS A 74 10.59 15.27 0.83
CA LYS A 74 11.79 15.74 1.52
C LYS A 74 11.97 17.26 1.42
N VAL A 75 11.75 17.82 0.24
CA VAL A 75 11.95 19.25 -0.06
C VAL A 75 10.61 19.96 -0.29
N ASP A 76 10.53 21.23 0.09
CA ASP A 76 9.33 22.09 0.02
C ASP A 76 8.67 22.08 -1.37
N SER A 77 9.45 22.24 -2.44
CA SER A 77 8.94 22.23 -3.81
C SER A 77 8.31 20.89 -4.20
N LEU A 78 8.89 19.77 -3.75
CA LEU A 78 8.38 18.43 -4.00
C LEU A 78 7.12 18.15 -3.16
N ARG A 79 7.06 18.64 -1.92
CA ARG A 79 5.83 18.59 -1.11
C ARG A 79 4.69 19.38 -1.73
N ALA A 80 4.95 20.61 -2.18
CA ALA A 80 3.95 21.42 -2.85
C ALA A 80 3.40 20.73 -4.11
N LYS A 81 4.29 20.12 -4.90
CA LYS A 81 3.90 19.32 -6.09
C LYS A 81 3.07 18.09 -5.71
N ASN A 82 3.43 17.40 -4.63
CA ASN A 82 2.80 16.15 -4.21
C ASN A 82 1.70 16.33 -3.15
N GLN A 83 1.28 17.57 -2.89
CA GLN A 83 0.31 17.96 -1.88
C GLN A 83 -1.01 17.16 -1.94
N PRO A 84 -1.58 16.88 -3.14
CA PRO A 84 -2.79 16.06 -3.25
C PRO A 84 -2.61 14.62 -2.78
N TYR A 85 -1.37 14.08 -2.83
CA TYR A 85 -1.08 12.69 -2.50
C TYR A 85 -0.74 12.48 -1.02
N ILE A 86 -0.33 13.53 -0.30
CA ILE A 86 0.03 13.45 1.13
C ILE A 86 -1.16 12.93 1.97
N GLN A 87 -2.39 13.28 1.60
CA GLN A 87 -3.59 12.81 2.30
C GLN A 87 -3.83 11.29 2.17
N ASN A 88 -3.14 10.62 1.24
CA ASN A 88 -3.31 9.18 0.97
C ASN A 88 -2.37 8.31 1.81
N TYR A 89 -1.47 8.91 2.60
CA TYR A 89 -0.69 8.16 3.57
C TYR A 89 -1.60 7.51 4.62
N VAL A 90 -1.26 6.26 4.96
CA VAL A 90 -1.77 5.56 6.13
C VAL A 90 -0.91 5.97 7.32
N CYS A 91 -1.51 6.63 8.30
CA CYS A 91 -0.84 7.14 9.48
C CYS A 91 -1.48 6.60 10.77
N PHE A 92 -0.70 6.47 11.84
CA PHE A 92 -1.17 6.05 13.17
C PHE A 92 -0.74 7.05 14.23
N ARG A 93 -1.62 7.35 15.19
CA ARG A 93 -1.23 8.13 16.37
C ARG A 93 -0.32 7.27 17.25
N VAL A 94 0.82 7.84 17.65
CA VAL A 94 1.75 7.21 18.59
C VAL A 94 1.62 7.85 19.97
N ALA A 95 1.72 9.18 20.04
CA ALA A 95 1.65 9.92 21.30
C ALA A 95 1.05 11.32 21.09
N GLY A 96 0.16 11.75 21.97
CA GLY A 96 -0.37 13.11 22.02
C GLY A 96 0.33 13.92 23.11
N PHE A 97 0.56 15.20 22.85
CA PHE A 97 1.15 16.14 23.80
C PHE A 97 0.62 17.55 23.58
N THR A 98 0.95 18.47 24.49
CA THR A 98 0.62 19.89 24.34
C THR A 98 1.90 20.71 24.35
N GLU A 99 2.00 21.66 23.43
CA GLU A 99 3.12 22.61 23.33
C GLU A 99 2.53 23.98 23.05
N ASP A 100 2.90 24.99 23.85
CA ASP A 100 2.37 26.36 23.75
C ASP A 100 0.83 26.42 23.74
N SER A 101 0.19 25.62 24.60
CA SER A 101 -1.27 25.47 24.68
C SER A 101 -1.95 24.89 23.43
N LEU A 102 -1.17 24.42 22.44
CA LEU A 102 -1.68 23.77 21.24
C LEU A 102 -1.51 22.24 21.34
N PRO A 103 -2.59 21.46 21.16
CA PRO A 103 -2.49 20.01 21.11
C PRO A 103 -1.77 19.57 19.83
N LYS A 104 -0.75 18.73 20.00
CA LYS A 104 0.04 18.13 18.93
C LYS A 104 0.11 16.62 19.12
N THR A 105 0.31 15.90 18.03
CA THR A 105 0.44 14.46 18.03
C THR A 105 1.66 14.04 17.22
N VAL A 106 2.41 13.08 17.73
CA VAL A 106 3.38 12.31 16.97
C VAL A 106 2.61 11.23 16.19
N ILE A 107 2.69 11.29 14.87
CA ILE A 107 2.14 10.27 13.98
C ILE A 107 3.27 9.41 13.40
N MET A 108 2.96 8.13 13.18
CA MET A 108 3.80 7.19 12.45
C MET A 108 3.20 6.93 11.07
N VAL A 109 4.06 6.92 10.05
CA VAL A 109 3.74 6.54 8.68
C VAL A 109 4.53 5.26 8.35
N PRO A 110 3.96 4.08 8.58
CA PRO A 110 4.69 2.84 8.45
C PRO A 110 4.93 2.49 6.97
N ALA A 111 6.16 2.07 6.63
CA ALA A 111 6.53 1.76 5.25
C ALA A 111 5.67 0.61 4.67
N ARG A 112 5.37 -0.39 5.52
CA ARG A 112 4.62 -1.59 5.12
C ARG A 112 3.17 -1.29 4.69
N GLU A 113 2.51 -0.35 5.35
CA GLU A 113 1.12 0.04 5.03
C GLU A 113 1.02 1.11 3.93
N ASN A 114 2.17 1.62 3.47
CA ASN A 114 2.26 2.70 2.49
C ASN A 114 2.89 2.27 1.15
N ILE A 115 2.89 0.98 0.84
CA ILE A 115 3.40 0.44 -0.42
C ILE A 115 2.61 0.93 -1.65
N HIS A 116 1.36 1.35 -1.47
CA HIS A 116 0.49 1.90 -2.51
C HIS A 116 0.89 3.31 -2.95
N MET A 117 1.71 4.00 -2.16
CA MET A 117 2.17 5.35 -2.50
C MET A 117 3.10 5.30 -3.73
N PRO A 118 3.10 6.37 -4.56
CA PRO A 118 4.07 6.52 -5.66
C PRO A 118 5.50 6.30 -5.18
N GLU A 119 6.39 5.78 -6.04
CA GLU A 119 7.75 5.39 -5.65
C GLU A 119 8.51 6.50 -4.91
N VAL A 120 8.46 7.72 -5.44
CA VAL A 120 9.11 8.88 -4.83
C VAL A 120 8.50 9.28 -3.47
N MET A 121 7.25 8.89 -3.20
CA MET A 121 6.53 9.16 -1.96
C MET A 121 6.57 7.97 -0.99
N ARG A 122 7.08 6.81 -1.40
CA ARG A 122 7.04 5.61 -0.56
C ARG A 122 8.09 5.71 0.56
N PRO A 123 7.71 5.56 1.85
CA PRO A 123 8.69 5.46 2.93
C PRO A 123 9.50 4.17 2.76
N LEU A 124 10.83 4.28 2.88
CA LEU A 124 11.73 3.12 2.90
C LEU A 124 11.76 2.45 4.28
N SER A 125 11.36 3.19 5.31
CA SER A 125 11.28 2.83 6.72
C SER A 125 10.12 3.60 7.35
N ASP A 126 9.76 3.24 8.58
CA ASP A 126 8.70 3.93 9.30
C ASP A 126 9.12 5.37 9.60
N LEU A 127 8.30 6.30 9.13
CA LEU A 127 8.49 7.75 9.24
C LEU A 127 7.71 8.28 10.45
N TYR A 128 8.28 9.21 11.19
CA TYR A 128 7.60 9.88 12.31
C TYR A 128 7.47 11.38 12.07
N VAL A 129 6.32 11.95 12.39
CA VAL A 129 6.06 13.38 12.17
C VAL A 129 5.26 13.97 13.33
N ILE A 130 5.63 15.16 13.78
CA ILE A 130 4.81 15.96 14.70
C ILE A 130 3.85 16.82 13.89
N VAL A 131 2.57 16.71 14.18
CA VAL A 131 1.49 17.48 13.54
C VAL A 131 0.53 18.04 14.60
N PRO A 132 -0.07 19.23 14.42
CA PRO A 132 -1.15 19.69 15.27
C PRO A 132 -2.36 18.76 15.18
N ASP A 133 -3.07 18.56 16.28
CA ASP A 133 -4.24 17.68 16.33
C ASP A 133 -5.35 18.12 15.36
N SER A 134 -5.46 19.42 15.08
CA SER A 134 -6.41 19.98 14.11
C SER A 134 -6.12 19.60 12.65
N SER A 135 -4.90 19.18 12.34
CA SER A 135 -4.47 18.78 10.98
C SER A 135 -4.67 17.30 10.67
N ILE A 136 -5.20 16.54 11.64
CA ILE A 136 -5.47 15.12 11.53
C ILE A 136 -6.90 14.80 11.95
N THR A 137 -7.50 13.82 11.29
CA THR A 137 -8.80 13.29 11.68
C THR A 137 -8.69 11.81 11.94
N ASN A 138 -9.36 11.34 12.99
CA ASN A 138 -9.47 9.91 13.24
C ASN A 138 -10.19 9.26 12.06
N VAL A 139 -9.57 8.21 11.51
CA VAL A 139 -10.27 7.34 10.58
C VAL A 139 -11.25 6.57 11.43
N GLN A 140 -12.54 6.92 11.36
CA GLN A 140 -13.55 6.06 11.96
C GLN A 140 -13.38 4.67 11.35
N PRO A 141 -13.43 3.58 12.15
CA PRO A 141 -13.46 2.22 11.62
C PRO A 141 -14.82 1.93 10.95
N GLY A 142 -15.23 2.79 10.01
CA GLY A 142 -16.37 2.57 9.14
C GLY A 142 -15.92 1.68 8.00
N LYS A 143 -16.42 0.42 8.00
CA LYS A 143 -16.05 -0.71 7.13
C LYS A 143 -14.54 -0.90 7.01
N ALA A 144 -14.02 -2.04 7.50
CA ALA A 144 -12.67 -2.48 7.24
C ALA A 144 -12.26 -2.09 5.81
N ARG A 145 -11.26 -1.21 5.67
CA ARG A 145 -10.74 -0.86 4.35
C ARG A 145 -10.41 -2.18 3.67
N PRO A 146 -10.88 -2.43 2.43
CA PRO A 146 -10.53 -3.66 1.73
C PRO A 146 -9.01 -3.78 1.78
N GLU A 147 -8.50 -4.92 2.29
CA GLU A 147 -7.06 -5.20 2.28
C GLU A 147 -6.56 -4.92 0.87
N ILE A 148 -5.59 -4.00 0.71
CA ILE A 148 -5.00 -3.73 -0.61
C ILE A 148 -4.37 -5.03 -1.09
N SER A 149 -5.05 -5.71 -2.00
CA SER A 149 -4.60 -7.02 -2.42
C SER A 149 -3.29 -6.90 -3.18
N ARG A 150 -2.35 -7.78 -2.84
CA ARG A 150 -1.15 -8.00 -3.66
C ARG A 150 -1.47 -8.67 -4.99
N GLY A 151 -2.72 -9.10 -5.18
CA GLY A 151 -3.20 -9.85 -6.33
C GLY A 151 -3.47 -11.32 -5.99
N PRO A 152 -4.17 -12.04 -6.87
CA PRO A 152 -4.47 -13.45 -6.68
C PRO A 152 -3.21 -14.32 -6.56
N LYS A 153 -3.29 -15.34 -5.69
CA LYS A 153 -2.21 -16.35 -5.55
C LYS A 153 -2.04 -17.15 -6.84
N TRP A 154 -0.90 -17.00 -7.51
CA TRP A 154 -0.63 -17.66 -8.80
C TRP A 154 0.09 -19.02 -8.68
N LYS A 155 0.73 -19.33 -7.54
CA LYS A 155 1.59 -20.52 -7.39
C LYS A 155 0.88 -21.85 -7.67
N ASN A 156 -0.42 -21.90 -7.44
CA ASN A 156 -1.24 -23.09 -7.64
C ASN A 156 -1.97 -23.12 -8.99
N LEU A 157 -1.89 -22.05 -9.78
CA LEU A 157 -2.61 -21.92 -11.04
C LEU A 157 -1.87 -22.62 -12.19
N PRO A 158 -2.58 -23.04 -13.25
CA PRO A 158 -1.97 -23.63 -14.44
C PRO A 158 -1.02 -22.65 -15.12
N PRO A 159 0.22 -23.06 -15.46
CA PRO A 159 1.12 -22.25 -16.28
C PRO A 159 0.54 -22.04 -17.69
N ALA A 160 0.81 -20.86 -18.24
CA ALA A 160 0.38 -20.46 -19.57
C ALA A 160 1.57 -19.98 -20.41
N ARG A 161 1.50 -20.20 -21.72
CA ARG A 161 2.46 -19.69 -22.71
C ARG A 161 1.72 -18.85 -23.74
N ILE A 162 2.16 -17.62 -23.91
CA ILE A 162 1.66 -16.72 -24.96
C ILE A 162 2.20 -17.22 -26.32
N LEU A 163 1.30 -17.52 -27.24
CA LEU A 163 1.61 -18.00 -28.60
C LEU A 163 1.57 -16.85 -29.61
N VAL A 164 0.55 -16.01 -29.52
CA VAL A 164 0.26 -14.88 -30.43
C VAL A 164 0.16 -13.60 -29.59
N PRO A 165 1.28 -12.90 -29.32
CA PRO A 165 1.30 -11.68 -28.53
C PRO A 165 0.37 -10.58 -29.02
N GLU A 166 0.08 -10.54 -30.32
CA GLU A 166 -0.73 -9.54 -31.02
C GLU A 166 -2.21 -9.58 -30.61
N GLU A 167 -2.69 -10.74 -30.14
CA GLU A 167 -4.06 -10.97 -29.65
C GLU A 167 -4.25 -10.50 -28.19
N LEU A 168 -3.48 -9.50 -27.78
CA LEU A 168 -3.55 -8.86 -26.47
C LEU A 168 -4.64 -7.78 -26.49
N TYR A 169 -5.57 -7.87 -25.54
CA TYR A 169 -6.59 -6.85 -25.31
C TYR A 169 -6.05 -5.74 -24.41
N ALA A 170 -5.21 -4.86 -24.95
CA ALA A 170 -4.49 -3.85 -24.16
C ALA A 170 -5.35 -2.72 -23.58
N THR A 171 -6.42 -2.35 -24.29
CA THR A 171 -7.35 -1.29 -23.89
C THR A 171 -8.66 -1.83 -23.29
N TYR A 172 -8.74 -3.15 -23.04
CA TYR A 172 -9.95 -3.78 -22.56
C TYR A 172 -10.19 -3.47 -21.08
N ASP A 173 -11.36 -2.86 -20.81
CA ASP A 173 -11.78 -2.50 -19.47
C ASP A 173 -12.47 -3.67 -18.76
N LEU A 174 -11.67 -4.45 -18.04
CA LEU A 174 -12.15 -5.58 -17.24
C LEU A 174 -13.18 -5.14 -16.18
N GLY A 175 -13.09 -3.91 -15.67
CA GLY A 175 -13.95 -3.41 -14.60
C GLY A 175 -15.41 -3.19 -15.02
N THR A 176 -15.67 -3.10 -16.33
CA THR A 176 -17.02 -2.91 -16.88
C THR A 176 -17.64 -4.20 -17.41
N ASP A 177 -16.84 -5.26 -17.56
CA ASP A 177 -17.31 -6.54 -18.10
C ASP A 177 -17.84 -7.44 -16.98
N SER A 178 -19.18 -7.53 -16.91
CA SER A 178 -19.87 -8.38 -15.94
C SER A 178 -19.51 -9.87 -16.02
N ALA A 179 -19.22 -10.40 -17.23
CA ALA A 179 -18.82 -11.80 -17.41
C ALA A 179 -17.39 -12.03 -16.89
N ALA A 180 -16.49 -11.08 -17.14
CA ALA A 180 -15.13 -11.10 -16.61
C ALA A 180 -15.14 -11.07 -15.06
N LEU A 181 -15.86 -10.12 -14.47
CA LEU A 181 -15.96 -9.97 -13.01
C LEU A 181 -16.55 -11.23 -12.36
N LYS A 182 -17.61 -11.80 -12.95
CA LYS A 182 -18.19 -13.06 -12.48
C LYS A 182 -17.18 -14.21 -12.56
N ALA A 183 -16.43 -14.33 -13.65
CA ALA A 183 -15.42 -15.38 -13.80
C ALA A 183 -14.27 -15.26 -12.78
N LEU A 184 -13.89 -14.04 -12.38
CA LEU A 184 -12.91 -13.84 -11.31
C LEU A 184 -13.46 -14.26 -9.94
N GLN A 185 -14.71 -13.91 -9.65
CA GLN A 185 -15.39 -14.33 -8.42
C GLN A 185 -15.53 -15.86 -8.34
N GLU A 186 -15.94 -16.52 -9.43
CA GLU A 186 -16.05 -17.98 -9.53
C GLU A 186 -14.69 -18.69 -9.37
N LYS A 187 -13.59 -18.00 -9.69
CA LYS A 187 -12.23 -18.49 -9.41
C LYS A 187 -11.80 -18.33 -7.95
N GLY A 188 -12.68 -17.81 -7.10
CA GLY A 188 -12.45 -17.62 -5.67
C GLY A 188 -11.64 -16.36 -5.35
N MET A 189 -11.54 -15.40 -6.28
CA MET A 189 -10.91 -14.12 -5.98
C MET A 189 -11.81 -13.28 -5.08
N SER A 190 -11.23 -12.73 -4.01
CA SER A 190 -11.86 -11.74 -3.16
C SER A 190 -12.04 -10.41 -3.92
N GLN A 191 -13.00 -9.58 -3.49
CA GLN A 191 -13.23 -8.28 -4.12
C GLN A 191 -11.96 -7.42 -4.22
N PRO A 192 -11.07 -7.35 -3.20
CA PRO A 192 -9.85 -6.57 -3.33
C PRO A 192 -8.84 -7.17 -4.33
N GLU A 193 -8.82 -8.50 -4.52
CA GLU A 193 -8.03 -9.14 -5.59
C GLU A 193 -8.57 -8.77 -6.97
N ILE A 194 -9.90 -8.73 -7.13
CA ILE A 194 -10.56 -8.33 -8.36
C ILE A 194 -10.23 -6.86 -8.68
N ASP A 195 -10.34 -5.97 -7.70
CA ASP A 195 -10.03 -4.55 -7.88
C ASP A 195 -8.55 -4.35 -8.28
N ALA A 196 -7.63 -5.12 -7.70
CA ALA A 196 -6.23 -5.10 -8.06
C ALA A 196 -5.98 -5.61 -9.49
N VAL A 197 -6.70 -6.66 -9.91
CA VAL A 197 -6.63 -7.19 -11.28
C VAL A 197 -7.14 -6.16 -12.28
N VAL A 198 -8.33 -5.60 -12.05
CA VAL A 198 -8.95 -4.56 -12.89
C VAL A 198 -8.03 -3.36 -13.04
N PHE A 199 -7.48 -2.87 -11.93
CA PHE A 199 -6.58 -1.72 -11.96
C PHE A 199 -5.31 -2.00 -12.77
N ARG A 200 -4.66 -3.15 -12.55
CA ARG A 200 -3.36 -3.47 -13.15
C ARG A 200 -3.46 -4.18 -14.53
N SER A 201 -4.66 -4.39 -15.05
CA SER A 201 -4.87 -4.92 -16.40
C SER A 201 -4.91 -3.85 -17.50
N ILE A 202 -4.86 -2.57 -17.14
CA ILE A 202 -4.94 -1.43 -18.06
C ILE A 202 -3.53 -0.96 -18.42
N GLU A 203 -3.29 -0.66 -19.70
CA GLU A 203 -1.96 -0.32 -20.23
C GLU A 203 -1.26 0.82 -19.49
N ARG A 204 -1.99 1.86 -19.05
CA ARG A 204 -1.43 2.97 -18.24
C ARG A 204 -0.75 2.56 -16.94
N ASN A 205 -1.01 1.33 -16.47
CA ASN A 205 -0.48 0.78 -15.23
C ASN A 205 0.56 -0.34 -15.49
N TRP A 206 0.97 -0.52 -16.74
CA TRP A 206 2.00 -1.46 -17.14
C TRP A 206 3.40 -0.80 -17.11
N PRO A 207 4.49 -1.58 -17.22
CA PRO A 207 5.83 -1.02 -17.35
C PRO A 207 5.98 -0.12 -18.58
N ASP A 208 6.77 0.95 -18.46
CA ASP A 208 6.93 2.02 -19.44
C ASP A 208 7.04 1.52 -20.89
N GLY A 209 7.88 0.53 -21.18
CA GLY A 209 8.05 0.08 -22.58
C GLY A 209 6.89 -0.70 -23.17
N ILE A 210 5.80 -0.92 -22.44
CA ILE A 210 4.59 -1.57 -22.96
C ILE A 210 3.30 -0.82 -22.63
N ASP A 211 3.39 0.36 -21.98
CA ASP A 211 2.22 1.14 -21.55
C ASP A 211 1.56 1.93 -22.69
N SER A 212 2.27 2.09 -23.82
CA SER A 212 1.81 2.70 -25.06
C SER A 212 1.78 1.70 -26.22
N PHE A 213 0.99 1.98 -27.26
CA PHE A 213 0.92 1.12 -28.44
C PHE A 213 2.28 1.04 -29.17
N GLU A 214 2.89 2.20 -29.42
CA GLU A 214 4.13 2.33 -30.19
C GLU A 214 5.30 1.57 -29.55
N GLU A 215 5.50 1.73 -28.23
CA GLU A 215 6.60 1.08 -27.53
C GLU A 215 6.36 -0.43 -27.40
N ARG A 216 5.09 -0.81 -27.16
CA ARG A 216 4.68 -2.21 -27.08
C ARG A 216 4.90 -2.96 -28.39
N GLN A 217 4.67 -2.36 -29.56
CA GLN A 217 4.92 -3.01 -30.86
C GLN A 217 6.36 -3.49 -31.01
N ALA A 218 7.34 -2.71 -30.57
CA ALA A 218 8.74 -3.11 -30.63
C ALA A 218 9.08 -4.29 -29.68
N LEU A 219 8.28 -4.50 -28.64
CA LEU A 219 8.53 -5.49 -27.59
C LEU A 219 7.59 -6.71 -27.68
N LEU A 220 6.49 -6.64 -28.42
CA LEU A 220 5.48 -7.68 -28.62
C LEU A 220 6.07 -9.09 -28.87
N PRO A 221 7.06 -9.28 -29.77
CA PRO A 221 7.67 -10.59 -29.98
C PRO A 221 8.32 -11.20 -28.73
N LYS A 222 8.74 -10.35 -27.78
CA LYS A 222 9.37 -10.77 -26.51
C LYS A 222 8.35 -11.20 -25.47
N PHE A 223 7.05 -10.92 -25.64
CA PHE A 223 6.01 -11.32 -24.67
C PHE A 223 5.92 -12.84 -24.51
N LYS A 224 6.29 -13.61 -25.55
CA LYS A 224 6.42 -15.08 -25.49
C LYS A 224 7.39 -15.56 -24.41
N LYS A 225 8.26 -14.67 -23.89
CA LYS A 225 9.22 -14.97 -22.83
C LYS A 225 8.65 -14.76 -21.43
N TYR A 226 7.46 -14.16 -21.27
CA TYR A 226 6.84 -14.04 -19.96
C TYR A 226 6.52 -15.42 -19.37
N LYS A 227 6.82 -15.59 -18.09
CA LYS A 227 6.28 -16.68 -17.30
C LYS A 227 4.90 -16.25 -16.82
N ALA A 228 3.86 -16.87 -17.37
CA ALA A 228 2.47 -16.52 -17.11
C ALA A 228 1.71 -17.71 -16.49
N TYR A 229 0.64 -17.39 -15.79
CA TYR A 229 -0.27 -18.34 -15.14
C TYR A 229 -1.72 -17.94 -15.42
N VAL A 230 -2.62 -18.90 -15.55
CA VAL A 230 -4.04 -18.64 -15.86
C VAL A 230 -4.76 -18.15 -14.60
N GLY A 231 -5.22 -16.90 -14.61
CA GLY A 231 -6.06 -16.33 -13.56
C GLY A 231 -7.53 -16.75 -13.69
N ALA A 232 -8.15 -16.42 -14.83
CA ALA A 232 -9.55 -16.72 -15.12
C ALA A 232 -9.77 -16.85 -16.63
N LYS A 233 -10.94 -17.40 -16.99
CA LYS A 233 -11.38 -17.59 -18.38
C LYS A 233 -12.86 -17.25 -18.47
N TRP A 234 -13.25 -16.46 -19.46
CA TRP A 234 -14.64 -16.13 -19.80
C TRP A 234 -14.73 -15.99 -21.32
N ASP A 235 -15.88 -16.28 -21.92
CA ASP A 235 -16.12 -16.14 -23.36
C ASP A 235 -14.99 -16.67 -24.26
N ASP A 236 -14.34 -15.80 -25.03
CA ASP A 236 -13.17 -16.06 -25.85
C ASP A 236 -11.86 -15.52 -25.22
N LYS A 237 -11.89 -15.08 -23.95
CA LYS A 237 -10.79 -14.40 -23.26
C LYS A 237 -10.18 -15.21 -22.12
N VAL A 238 -8.90 -14.93 -21.86
CA VAL A 238 -8.15 -15.49 -20.74
C VAL A 238 -7.35 -14.39 -20.05
N LEU A 239 -7.48 -14.33 -18.72
CA LEU A 239 -6.62 -13.51 -17.87
C LEU A 239 -5.34 -14.27 -17.58
N LEU A 240 -4.21 -13.66 -17.89
CA LEU A 240 -2.89 -14.11 -17.53
C LEU A 240 -2.33 -13.28 -16.38
N ILE A 241 -1.81 -13.97 -15.38
CA ILE A 241 -1.05 -13.40 -14.28
C ILE A 241 0.42 -13.55 -14.61
N ILE A 242 1.13 -12.44 -14.68
CA ILE A 242 2.57 -12.36 -14.91
C ILE A 242 3.23 -11.95 -13.59
N PRO A 243 3.65 -12.94 -12.77
CA PRO A 243 4.15 -12.64 -11.44
C PRO A 243 5.53 -12.01 -11.48
N VAL A 244 5.74 -10.99 -10.64
CA VAL A 244 7.03 -10.29 -10.52
C VAL A 244 8.14 -11.27 -10.15
N GLU A 245 7.86 -12.19 -9.22
CA GLU A 245 8.82 -13.19 -8.71
C GLU A 245 9.47 -14.00 -9.85
N LYS A 246 8.71 -14.36 -10.89
CA LYS A 246 9.19 -15.21 -11.99
C LYS A 246 9.78 -14.40 -13.15
N ASN A 247 9.46 -13.11 -13.23
CA ASN A 247 9.80 -12.26 -14.36
C ASN A 247 10.84 -11.17 -14.02
N ARG A 248 11.52 -11.26 -12.86
CA ARG A 248 12.59 -10.32 -12.45
C ARG A 248 13.75 -10.15 -13.46
N LYS A 249 13.99 -11.18 -14.28
CA LYS A 249 15.07 -11.17 -15.30
C LYS A 249 14.62 -10.63 -16.67
N GLN A 250 13.38 -10.18 -16.81
CA GLN A 250 12.93 -9.54 -18.05
C GLN A 250 13.70 -8.23 -18.30
N PRO A 251 13.79 -7.78 -19.57
CA PRO A 251 14.27 -6.44 -19.90
C PRO A 251 13.55 -5.37 -19.08
N VAL A 252 14.26 -4.30 -18.70
CA VAL A 252 13.75 -3.24 -17.80
C VAL A 252 12.39 -2.72 -18.29
N LEU A 253 12.29 -2.41 -19.58
CA LEU A 253 11.11 -1.91 -20.26
C LEU A 253 9.87 -2.83 -20.24
N MET A 254 10.04 -4.11 -19.87
CA MET A 254 8.97 -5.11 -19.82
C MET A 254 8.80 -5.70 -18.41
N ARG A 255 9.65 -5.27 -17.46
CA ARG A 255 9.77 -5.94 -16.19
C ARG A 255 8.63 -5.51 -15.26
N PRO A 256 7.78 -6.44 -14.80
CA PRO A 256 6.77 -6.11 -13.80
C PRO A 256 7.44 -5.67 -12.49
N PHE A 257 7.02 -4.52 -11.95
CA PHE A 257 7.38 -4.09 -10.59
C PHE A 257 6.43 -4.68 -9.54
N VAL A 258 5.20 -4.95 -9.96
CA VAL A 258 4.14 -5.69 -9.26
C VAL A 258 3.56 -6.72 -10.23
N ASP A 259 2.80 -7.70 -9.73
CA ASP A 259 2.14 -8.68 -10.61
C ASP A 259 1.31 -7.96 -11.67
N LEU A 260 1.60 -8.30 -12.92
CA LEU A 260 1.00 -7.73 -14.12
C LEU A 260 -0.11 -8.64 -14.62
N TYR A 261 -1.23 -8.08 -15.07
CA TYR A 261 -2.34 -8.85 -15.61
C TYR A 261 -2.58 -8.48 -17.07
N LEU A 262 -2.60 -9.50 -17.94
CA LEU A 262 -2.84 -9.32 -19.36
C LEU A 262 -4.06 -10.14 -19.79
N VAL A 263 -4.94 -9.55 -20.57
CA VAL A 263 -6.11 -10.25 -21.14
C VAL A 263 -5.79 -10.62 -22.58
N TYR A 264 -5.89 -11.90 -22.91
CA TYR A 264 -5.62 -12.43 -24.23
C TYR A 264 -6.83 -13.14 -24.80
N ASN A 265 -6.88 -13.28 -26.12
CA ASN A 265 -7.71 -14.31 -26.74
C ASN A 265 -7.30 -15.70 -26.26
N LYS A 266 -8.25 -16.58 -25.97
CA LYS A 266 -8.00 -17.97 -25.55
C LYS A 266 -7.18 -18.74 -26.58
N SER A 267 -7.41 -18.50 -27.87
CA SER A 267 -6.67 -19.18 -28.96
C SER A 267 -5.20 -18.75 -29.03
N ALA A 268 -4.87 -17.58 -28.49
CA ALA A 268 -3.53 -16.99 -28.49
C ALA A 268 -2.64 -17.52 -27.36
N VAL A 269 -3.15 -18.41 -26.50
CA VAL A 269 -2.46 -18.89 -25.30
C VAL A 269 -2.56 -20.42 -25.20
N ASP A 270 -1.41 -21.06 -25.00
CA ASP A 270 -1.34 -22.47 -24.61
C ASP A 270 -1.37 -22.60 -23.08
N VAL A 271 -2.32 -23.36 -22.55
CA VAL A 271 -2.47 -23.61 -21.10
C VAL A 271 -2.02 -25.03 -20.80
N LYS A 272 -0.94 -25.15 -20.05
CA LYS A 272 -0.44 -26.46 -19.65
C LYS A 272 -1.38 -27.07 -18.63
N LYS A 273 -1.81 -28.32 -18.86
CA LYS A 273 -2.48 -29.12 -17.83
C LYS A 273 -1.50 -29.31 -16.67
N LYS A 274 -2.02 -29.16 -15.45
CA LYS A 274 -1.26 -29.36 -14.22
C LYS A 274 -1.17 -30.84 -13.91
#